data_AF-A0A382LJG4-F1
#
_entry.id   AF-A0A382LJG4-F1
#
_cell.length_a   1.000
_cell.length_b   1.000
_cell.length_c   1.000
_cell.angle_alpha   90.00
_cell.angle_beta   90.00
_cell.angle_gamma   90.00
#
_symmetry.space_group_name_H-M   'P 1'
#
loop_
_entity.id
_entity.type
_entity.pdbx_description
1 polymer ?
#
loop_
_entity_poly.entity_id
_entity_poly.type
_entity_poly.pdbx_seq_one_letter_code
_entity_poly.pdbx_strand_id
1 'polypeptide(L)'
;MTRLFRTSVTLFFGLHLTFFTLALGQDGEPTDTRVTHGPMLGRPAADSMSLWLRTARPGRVVVFYGTDKNDLSKTATLKSTSIDRDNTGILTLTGLQPNTRYHYRIADHQLSGSFRTLPRAADFRNASGNPEGLFNFRFEFACGNNQRGGGDSAGPTLPVFDTLNAQVRDKVNFAILNGDWLYENRRDYPASEWLHQVGLGSLGQAPDIVQKTPTVVGVWENYKTYLERGRNLSEWHRHVPSFYTADDHEMLNDIYG
;
A
#
# COMPACT_ATOMS: atom_id res chain seq x y z
N MET A 1 21.58 -78.59 -39.59
CA MET A 1 20.69 -78.17 -38.48
C MET A 1 21.30 -76.96 -37.78
N THR A 2 20.55 -75.86 -37.76
CA THR A 2 20.60 -74.71 -36.82
C THR A 2 21.94 -74.00 -36.56
N ARG A 3 22.14 -72.85 -37.20
CA ARG A 3 23.01 -71.75 -36.70
C ARG A 3 22.12 -70.67 -36.06
N LEU A 4 22.35 -70.41 -34.78
CA LEU A 4 21.68 -69.38 -33.98
C LEU A 4 22.01 -67.97 -34.49
N PHE A 5 20.99 -67.14 -34.68
CA PHE A 5 21.12 -65.68 -34.76
C PHE A 5 21.12 -65.11 -33.34
N ARG A 6 22.15 -64.30 -33.00
CA ARG A 6 22.16 -63.44 -31.82
C ARG A 6 21.69 -62.04 -32.24
N THR A 7 20.54 -61.62 -31.71
CA THR A 7 20.04 -60.25 -31.83
C THR A 7 20.48 -59.48 -30.59
N SER A 8 21.35 -58.48 -30.75
CA SER A 8 21.66 -57.53 -29.68
C SER A 8 20.61 -56.43 -29.67
N VAL A 9 19.90 -56.26 -28.56
CA VAL A 9 19.01 -55.12 -28.29
C VAL A 9 19.80 -54.08 -27.52
N THR A 10 20.01 -52.91 -28.12
CA THR A 10 20.58 -51.75 -27.44
C THR A 10 19.43 -50.89 -26.92
N LEU A 11 19.28 -50.81 -25.59
CA LEU A 11 18.27 -49.99 -24.92
C LEU A 11 18.83 -48.56 -24.73
N PHE A 12 18.25 -47.56 -25.39
CA PHE A 12 18.56 -46.15 -25.13
C PHE A 12 17.65 -45.62 -24.02
N PHE A 13 18.22 -45.36 -22.85
CA PHE A 13 17.56 -44.57 -21.80
C PHE A 13 17.68 -43.08 -22.16
N GLY A 14 16.60 -42.48 -22.64
CA GLY A 14 16.49 -41.03 -22.80
C GLY A 14 16.25 -40.37 -21.45
N LEU A 15 17.26 -39.65 -20.95
CA LEU A 15 17.14 -38.81 -19.77
C LEU A 15 16.38 -37.52 -20.16
N HIS A 16 15.08 -37.46 -19.88
CA HIS A 16 14.31 -36.22 -19.98
C HIS A 16 14.67 -35.32 -18.79
N LEU A 17 15.61 -34.40 -18.99
CA LEU A 17 15.79 -33.25 -18.10
C LEU A 17 14.66 -32.25 -18.38
N THR A 18 13.59 -32.32 -17.60
CA THR A 18 12.63 -31.23 -17.49
C THR A 18 13.30 -30.07 -16.76
N PHE A 19 13.68 -29.02 -17.50
CA PHE A 19 14.08 -27.75 -16.92
C PHE A 19 12.86 -27.10 -16.27
N PHE A 20 12.76 -27.22 -14.94
CA PHE A 20 11.95 -26.28 -14.16
C PHE A 20 12.68 -24.93 -14.19
N THR A 21 12.20 -24.01 -15.02
CA THR A 21 12.52 -22.59 -14.86
C THR A 21 11.93 -22.13 -13.54
N LEU A 22 12.74 -22.18 -12.47
CA LEU A 22 12.53 -21.36 -11.29
C LEU A 22 12.41 -19.91 -11.78
N ALA A 23 11.25 -19.29 -11.56
CA ALA A 23 11.01 -17.88 -11.80
C ALA A 23 11.80 -17.03 -10.78
N LEU A 24 13.13 -17.12 -10.84
CA LEU A 24 14.06 -16.23 -10.15
C LEU A 24 14.34 -15.07 -11.10
N GLY A 25 13.59 -13.98 -10.95
CA GLY A 25 13.84 -12.75 -11.70
C GLY A 25 12.58 -11.99 -12.08
N GLN A 26 11.85 -11.47 -11.09
CA GLN A 26 11.00 -10.29 -11.33
C GLN A 26 11.82 -8.98 -11.26
N ASP A 27 13.14 -9.08 -11.09
CA ASP A 27 14.09 -7.97 -10.98
C ASP A 27 14.52 -7.55 -12.39
N GLY A 28 13.58 -7.02 -13.17
CA GLY A 28 13.82 -6.55 -14.54
C GLY A 28 13.74 -5.04 -14.64
N GLU A 29 14.85 -4.44 -15.12
CA GLU A 29 15.08 -3.03 -15.49
C GLU A 29 14.77 -1.94 -14.43
N PRO A 30 15.60 -0.89 -14.34
CA PRO A 30 15.29 0.28 -13.53
C PRO A 30 13.90 0.82 -13.84
N THR A 31 13.11 1.11 -12.81
CA THR A 31 11.81 1.76 -13.00
C THR A 31 11.99 3.27 -13.18
N ASP A 32 11.40 3.83 -14.24
CA ASP A 32 11.44 5.28 -14.50
C ASP A 32 10.74 6.11 -13.41
N THR A 33 9.85 5.49 -12.64
CA THR A 33 9.01 6.13 -11.64
C THR A 33 9.24 5.49 -10.28
N ARG A 34 9.66 6.31 -9.31
CA ARG A 34 9.88 5.89 -7.93
C ARG A 34 8.70 6.29 -7.05
N VAL A 35 8.21 5.35 -6.24
CA VAL A 35 7.26 5.65 -5.17
C VAL A 35 8.03 6.28 -4.00
N THR A 36 7.54 7.44 -3.55
CA THR A 36 8.15 8.21 -2.47
C THR A 36 7.39 8.06 -1.16
N HIS A 37 6.06 7.92 -1.22
CA HIS A 37 5.21 7.81 -0.04
C HIS A 37 4.13 6.75 -0.22
N GLY A 38 3.73 6.15 0.90
CA GLY A 38 2.84 4.98 0.96
C GLY A 38 3.61 3.65 0.84
N PRO A 39 2.99 2.61 0.25
CA PRO A 39 1.55 2.53 0.01
C PRO A 39 0.75 2.66 1.31
N MET A 40 -0.39 3.35 1.25
CA MET A 40 -1.38 3.34 2.33
C MET A 40 -2.59 2.52 1.87
N LEU A 41 -2.93 1.50 2.65
CA LEU A 41 -4.02 0.59 2.34
C LEU A 41 -5.37 1.19 2.76
N GLY A 42 -6.39 1.04 1.93
CA GLY A 42 -7.73 1.53 2.23
C GLY A 42 -8.81 0.89 1.35
N ARG A 43 -10.07 1.26 1.64
CA ARG A 43 -11.26 0.69 0.99
C ARG A 43 -11.23 -0.86 0.97
N PRO A 44 -11.01 -1.53 2.11
CA PRO A 44 -10.99 -2.98 2.15
C PRO A 44 -12.37 -3.53 1.78
N ALA A 45 -12.41 -4.53 0.92
CA ALA A 45 -13.60 -5.32 0.62
C ALA A 45 -13.29 -6.81 0.74
N ALA A 46 -14.30 -7.65 0.53
CA ALA A 46 -14.09 -9.09 0.49
C ALA A 46 -13.24 -9.53 -0.72
N ASP A 47 -13.29 -8.80 -1.83
CA ASP A 47 -12.67 -9.17 -3.09
C ASP A 47 -11.78 -8.07 -3.68
N SER A 48 -11.51 -7.02 -2.91
CA SER A 48 -10.72 -5.88 -3.37
C SER A 48 -9.93 -5.19 -2.25
N MET A 49 -8.87 -4.48 -2.64
CA MET A 49 -8.06 -3.64 -1.78
C MET A 49 -7.52 -2.46 -2.57
N SER A 50 -7.54 -1.25 -2.00
CA SER A 50 -6.94 -0.08 -2.62
C SER A 50 -5.60 0.28 -1.98
N LEU A 51 -4.63 0.64 -2.81
CA LEU A 51 -3.32 1.15 -2.43
C LEU A 51 -3.24 2.61 -2.89
N TRP A 52 -3.15 3.53 -1.94
CA TRP A 52 -2.77 4.91 -2.22
C TRP A 52 -1.25 5.03 -2.28
N LEU A 53 -0.74 5.76 -3.27
CA LEU A 53 0.69 5.87 -3.58
C LEU A 53 1.00 7.33 -3.94
N ARG A 54 2.24 7.76 -3.71
CA ARG A 54 2.78 9.00 -4.28
C ARG A 54 4.13 8.77 -4.95
N THR A 55 4.34 9.33 -6.12
CA THR A 55 5.62 9.25 -6.86
C THR A 55 6.34 10.59 -6.89
N ALA A 56 7.63 10.59 -7.23
CA ALA A 56 8.41 11.83 -7.32
C ALA A 56 7.95 12.75 -8.48
N ARG A 57 7.52 12.14 -9.59
CA ARG A 57 6.96 12.79 -10.79
C ARG A 57 5.78 11.96 -11.30
N PRO A 58 4.88 12.51 -12.14
CA PRO A 58 3.82 11.74 -12.76
C PRO A 58 4.38 10.50 -13.45
N GLY A 59 3.81 9.33 -13.16
CA GLY A 59 4.31 8.11 -13.75
C GLY A 59 3.57 6.85 -13.35
N ARG A 60 3.84 5.80 -14.11
CA ARG A 60 3.24 4.47 -13.95
C ARG A 60 3.80 3.78 -12.72
N VAL A 61 2.96 3.10 -11.96
CA VAL A 61 3.38 2.23 -10.84
C VAL A 61 2.87 0.82 -11.06
N VAL A 62 3.77 -0.16 -10.94
CA VAL A 62 3.45 -1.59 -11.04
C VAL A 62 3.57 -2.23 -9.66
N VAL A 63 2.58 -3.06 -9.32
CA VAL A 63 2.51 -3.78 -8.05
C VAL A 63 2.42 -5.27 -8.33
N PHE A 64 3.37 -6.03 -7.78
CA PHE A 64 3.35 -7.48 -7.76
C PHE A 64 2.67 -7.95 -6.48
N TYR A 65 1.81 -8.96 -6.57
CA TYR A 65 1.08 -9.47 -5.39
C TYR A 65 0.77 -10.96 -5.49
N GLY A 66 0.53 -11.58 -4.35
CA GLY A 66 0.28 -13.02 -4.25
C GLY A 66 -0.14 -13.43 -2.84
N THR A 67 -0.62 -14.65 -2.68
CA THR A 67 -0.94 -15.20 -1.34
C THR A 67 0.27 -15.83 -0.66
N ASP A 68 1.30 -16.21 -1.43
CA ASP A 68 2.61 -16.60 -0.92
C ASP A 68 3.56 -15.40 -1.01
N LYS A 69 4.22 -15.04 0.09
CA LYS A 69 5.19 -13.95 0.12
C LYS A 69 6.42 -14.20 -0.76
N ASN A 70 6.70 -15.46 -1.08
CA ASN A 70 7.83 -15.86 -1.92
C ASN A 70 7.42 -16.01 -3.41
N ASP A 71 6.13 -15.91 -3.73
CA ASP A 71 5.60 -15.96 -5.09
C ASP A 71 4.54 -14.86 -5.31
N LEU A 72 5.01 -13.72 -5.83
CA LEU A 72 4.19 -12.55 -6.20
C LEU A 72 3.89 -12.53 -7.71
N SER A 73 3.39 -13.65 -8.23
CA SER A 73 3.12 -13.84 -9.66
C SER A 73 1.99 -12.99 -10.25
N LYS A 74 1.11 -12.40 -9.43
CA LYS A 74 0.05 -11.49 -9.94
C LYS A 74 0.59 -10.08 -10.09
N THR A 75 0.04 -9.33 -11.04
CA THR A 75 0.46 -7.95 -11.31
C THR A 75 -0.75 -7.03 -11.48
N ALA A 76 -0.65 -5.83 -10.93
CA ALA A 76 -1.58 -4.74 -11.16
C ALA A 76 -0.81 -3.46 -11.49
N THR A 77 -1.43 -2.55 -12.23
CA THR A 77 -0.76 -1.33 -12.71
C THR A 77 -1.64 -0.11 -12.50
N LEU A 78 -1.10 0.88 -11.79
CA LEU A 78 -1.60 2.25 -11.85
C LEU A 78 -1.03 2.89 -13.11
N LYS A 79 -1.91 3.31 -14.02
CA LYS A 79 -1.51 3.88 -15.32
C LYS A 79 -0.58 5.08 -15.16
N SER A 80 -0.96 6.03 -14.30
CA SER A 80 -0.13 7.18 -13.94
C SER A 80 -0.62 7.79 -12.63
N THR A 81 0.29 8.33 -11.83
CA THR A 81 -0.02 9.41 -10.88
C THR A 81 -0.18 10.74 -11.62
N SER A 82 -0.76 11.75 -10.98
CA SER A 82 -0.98 13.07 -11.59
C SER A 82 -0.47 14.20 -10.72
N ILE A 83 0.16 15.20 -11.35
CA ILE A 83 0.59 16.42 -10.71
C ILE A 83 -0.58 17.22 -10.13
N ASP A 84 -1.78 17.09 -10.71
CA ASP A 84 -3.00 17.74 -10.22
C ASP A 84 -3.38 17.39 -8.79
N ARG A 85 -2.80 16.28 -8.30
CA ARG A 85 -3.01 15.75 -6.95
C ARG A 85 -1.66 15.44 -6.29
N ASP A 86 -0.64 16.27 -6.54
CA ASP A 86 0.69 16.15 -5.96
C ASP A 86 1.35 14.77 -6.24
N ASN A 87 1.25 14.31 -7.48
CA ASN A 87 1.81 13.03 -7.94
C ASN A 87 1.28 11.83 -7.15
N THR A 88 0.05 11.90 -6.67
CA THR A 88 -0.63 10.78 -6.01
C THR A 88 -1.45 9.94 -7.00
N GLY A 89 -1.80 8.72 -6.60
CA GLY A 89 -2.74 7.87 -7.30
C GLY A 89 -3.23 6.72 -6.42
N ILE A 90 -4.34 6.11 -6.84
CA ILE A 90 -4.95 4.98 -6.15
C ILE A 90 -5.01 3.80 -7.12
N LEU A 91 -4.39 2.68 -6.74
CA LEU A 91 -4.50 1.40 -7.43
C LEU A 91 -5.46 0.50 -6.67
N THR A 92 -6.51 0.01 -7.33
CA THR A 92 -7.42 -0.98 -6.74
C THR A 92 -7.12 -2.37 -7.29
N LEU A 93 -6.72 -3.28 -6.40
CA LEU A 93 -6.65 -4.71 -6.67
C LEU A 93 -8.06 -5.29 -6.58
N THR A 94 -8.47 -6.10 -7.56
CA THR A 94 -9.81 -6.69 -7.64
C THR A 94 -9.72 -8.20 -7.87
N GLY A 95 -10.84 -8.92 -7.72
CA GLY A 95 -10.90 -10.38 -7.91
C GLY A 95 -10.08 -11.15 -6.87
N LEU A 96 -9.94 -10.57 -5.68
CA LEU A 96 -9.24 -11.20 -4.56
C LEU A 96 -10.15 -12.22 -3.88
N GLN A 97 -9.54 -13.21 -3.23
CA GLN A 97 -10.30 -14.17 -2.42
C GLN A 97 -10.72 -13.51 -1.10
N PRO A 98 -11.95 -13.72 -0.61
CA PRO A 98 -12.38 -13.29 0.71
C PRO A 98 -11.53 -13.85 1.84
N ASN A 99 -11.46 -13.10 2.92
CA ASN A 99 -10.79 -13.50 4.17
C ASN A 99 -9.33 -13.99 3.99
N THR A 100 -8.63 -13.54 2.96
CA THR A 100 -7.36 -14.09 2.50
C THR A 100 -6.24 -13.08 2.68
N ARG A 101 -5.09 -13.55 3.14
CA ARG A 101 -3.88 -12.74 3.23
C ARG A 101 -3.20 -12.66 1.88
N TYR A 102 -2.87 -11.44 1.47
CA TYR A 102 -2.06 -11.15 0.31
C TYR A 102 -0.79 -10.41 0.74
N HIS A 103 0.31 -10.68 0.06
CA HIS A 103 1.55 -9.95 0.11
C HIS A 103 1.68 -9.15 -1.18
N TYR A 104 2.34 -8.00 -1.12
CA TYR A 104 2.61 -7.19 -2.30
C TYR A 104 3.96 -6.51 -2.22
N ARG A 105 4.49 -6.15 -3.39
CA ARG A 105 5.72 -5.39 -3.55
C ARG A 105 5.59 -4.44 -4.73
N ILE A 106 6.11 -3.23 -4.58
CA ILE A 106 6.23 -2.26 -5.68
C ILE A 106 7.38 -2.68 -6.59
N ALA A 107 7.21 -2.52 -7.90
CA ALA A 107 8.24 -2.87 -8.88
C ALA A 107 9.54 -2.05 -8.76
N ASP A 108 9.55 -0.94 -8.01
CA ASP A 108 10.77 -0.18 -7.70
C ASP A 108 11.63 -0.82 -6.59
N HIS A 109 11.18 -1.95 -6.04
CA HIS A 109 11.84 -2.76 -5.00
C HIS A 109 12.04 -2.07 -3.64
N GLN A 110 11.48 -0.87 -3.43
CA GLN A 110 11.70 -0.14 -2.18
C GLN A 110 10.67 -0.44 -1.12
N LEU A 111 9.44 -0.74 -1.54
CA LEU A 111 8.29 -0.82 -0.65
C LEU A 111 7.54 -2.13 -0.88
N SER A 112 7.20 -2.78 0.22
CA SER A 112 6.39 -3.99 0.26
C SER A 112 5.45 -3.94 1.45
N GLY A 113 4.46 -4.81 1.44
CA GLY A 113 3.53 -4.94 2.55
C GLY A 113 2.67 -6.18 2.43
N SER A 114 1.63 -6.23 3.24
CA SER A 114 0.63 -7.29 3.18
C SER A 114 -0.73 -6.75 3.58
N PHE A 115 -1.81 -7.46 3.29
CA PHE A 115 -3.13 -7.12 3.80
C PHE A 115 -4.01 -8.36 3.87
N ARG A 116 -5.14 -8.25 4.56
CA ARG A 116 -6.19 -9.28 4.57
C ARG A 116 -7.47 -8.69 4.00
N THR A 117 -8.08 -9.38 3.04
CA THR A 117 -9.42 -9.02 2.54
C THR A 117 -10.48 -9.27 3.61
N LEU A 118 -11.60 -8.58 3.53
CA LEU A 118 -12.70 -8.79 4.48
C LEU A 118 -13.33 -10.18 4.31
N PRO A 119 -13.92 -10.76 5.36
CA PRO A 119 -14.76 -11.94 5.22
C PRO A 119 -16.00 -11.63 4.37
N ARG A 120 -16.50 -12.64 3.65
CA ARG A 120 -17.77 -12.56 2.90
C ARG A 120 -18.83 -13.35 3.63
N ALA A 121 -19.98 -12.73 3.90
CA ALA A 121 -21.07 -13.35 4.66
C ALA A 121 -21.50 -14.72 4.12
N ALA A 122 -21.53 -14.88 2.79
CA ALA A 122 -21.89 -16.14 2.13
C ALA A 122 -21.03 -17.33 2.59
N ASP A 123 -19.76 -17.11 2.94
CA ASP A 123 -18.83 -18.17 3.34
C ASP A 123 -19.08 -18.67 4.77
N PHE A 124 -19.89 -17.95 5.55
CA PHE A 124 -20.24 -18.28 6.94
C PHE A 124 -21.68 -18.78 7.08
N ARG A 125 -22.46 -18.77 5.99
CA ARG A 125 -23.88 -19.17 6.03
C ARG A 125 -24.04 -20.67 6.24
N ASN A 126 -24.93 -21.03 7.14
CA ASN A 126 -25.44 -22.41 7.26
C ASN A 126 -26.90 -22.42 7.73
N ALA A 127 -27.62 -23.48 7.40
CA ALA A 127 -29.07 -23.53 7.52
C ALA A 127 -29.60 -23.50 8.96
N SER A 128 -28.85 -23.99 9.94
CA SER A 128 -29.37 -24.21 11.30
C SER A 128 -28.85 -23.20 12.33
N GLY A 129 -27.62 -22.72 12.20
CA GLY A 129 -26.95 -21.90 13.22
C GLY A 129 -26.53 -20.51 12.77
N ASN A 130 -26.42 -20.26 11.46
CA ASN A 130 -26.02 -18.94 10.93
C ASN A 130 -26.63 -18.66 9.55
N PRO A 131 -27.97 -18.57 9.43
CA PRO A 131 -28.62 -18.38 8.13
C PRO A 131 -28.24 -17.05 7.46
N GLU A 132 -27.92 -16.03 8.25
CA GLU A 132 -27.56 -14.70 7.75
C GLU A 132 -26.08 -14.61 7.31
N GLY A 133 -25.22 -15.50 7.81
CA GLY A 133 -23.80 -15.50 7.48
C GLY A 133 -23.02 -14.48 8.30
N LEU A 134 -23.42 -14.26 9.55
CA LEU A 134 -22.73 -13.39 10.48
C LEU A 134 -21.32 -13.90 10.73
N PHE A 135 -20.36 -12.97 10.83
CA PHE A 135 -18.96 -13.29 11.10
C PHE A 135 -18.37 -12.25 12.05
N ASN A 136 -17.35 -12.67 12.80
CA ASN A 136 -16.60 -11.79 13.66
C ASN A 136 -15.51 -11.07 12.84
N PHE A 137 -15.27 -9.81 13.18
CA PHE A 137 -14.12 -9.05 12.72
C PHE A 137 -13.44 -8.38 13.92
N ARG A 138 -12.19 -7.98 13.73
CA ARG A 138 -11.42 -7.22 14.70
C ARG A 138 -10.92 -5.95 14.03
N PHE A 139 -10.92 -4.86 14.76
CA PHE A 139 -10.39 -3.60 14.26
C PHE A 139 -9.60 -2.89 15.35
N GLU A 140 -8.70 -2.02 14.89
CA GLU A 140 -8.01 -1.04 15.72
C GLU A 140 -8.70 0.32 15.52
N PHE A 141 -8.78 1.13 16.56
CA PHE A 141 -9.40 2.45 16.54
C PHE A 141 -8.51 3.43 17.29
N ALA A 142 -8.12 4.51 16.62
CA ALA A 142 -7.29 5.57 17.19
C ALA A 142 -7.62 6.93 16.57
N CYS A 143 -7.11 7.98 17.20
CA CYS A 143 -7.00 9.34 16.72
C CYS A 143 -5.69 9.93 17.25
N GLY A 144 -5.26 11.09 16.74
CA GLY A 144 -4.19 11.86 17.36
C GLY A 144 -2.79 11.29 17.11
N ASN A 145 -2.19 11.63 15.97
CA ASN A 145 -0.82 11.22 15.65
C ASN A 145 0.20 12.34 15.82
N ASN A 146 0.11 13.15 16.88
CA ASN A 146 1.04 14.26 17.07
C ASN A 146 2.51 13.80 17.10
N GLN A 147 3.33 14.39 16.23
CA GLN A 147 4.76 14.04 16.06
C GLN A 147 5.71 15.20 16.44
N ARG A 148 5.22 16.26 17.11
CA ARG A 148 6.02 17.46 17.47
C ARG A 148 7.17 17.18 18.44
N GLY A 149 7.05 16.18 19.31
CA GLY A 149 7.95 15.90 20.43
C GLY A 149 7.84 16.94 21.57
N GLY A 150 8.67 16.81 22.62
CA GLY A 150 8.93 17.91 23.56
C GLY A 150 7.93 18.13 24.71
N GLY A 151 7.09 17.15 25.05
CA GLY A 151 6.21 17.22 26.24
C GLY A 151 4.81 16.66 25.97
N ASP A 152 4.20 17.05 24.84
CA ASP A 152 2.81 16.70 24.50
C ASP A 152 2.71 15.57 23.46
N SER A 153 3.86 15.00 23.05
CA SER A 153 3.90 13.80 22.23
C SER A 153 5.22 13.06 22.38
N ALA A 154 5.23 11.78 22.02
CA ALA A 154 6.42 10.94 21.95
C ALA A 154 7.30 11.22 20.72
N GLY A 155 6.99 12.27 19.94
CA GLY A 155 7.70 12.60 18.72
C GLY A 155 7.41 11.65 17.55
N PRO A 156 8.19 11.75 16.46
CA PRO A 156 7.88 11.07 15.20
C PRO A 156 7.95 9.55 15.26
N THR A 157 8.61 8.97 16.27
CA THR A 157 8.69 7.51 16.44
C THR A 157 7.32 6.89 16.68
N LEU A 158 6.42 7.61 17.38
CA LEU A 158 5.09 7.13 17.77
C LEU A 158 5.12 5.67 18.31
N PRO A 159 5.67 5.42 19.52
CA PRO A 159 5.97 4.07 20.03
C PRO A 159 4.77 3.12 20.09
N VAL A 160 3.54 3.65 20.11
CA VAL A 160 2.33 2.83 19.96
C VAL A 160 2.36 2.01 18.67
N PHE A 161 2.83 2.56 17.56
CA PHE A 161 2.94 1.84 16.29
C PHE A 161 4.01 0.76 16.30
N ASP A 162 5.04 0.83 17.15
CA ASP A 162 5.95 -0.31 17.35
C ASP A 162 5.19 -1.52 17.91
N THR A 163 4.36 -1.26 18.93
CA THR A 163 3.53 -2.30 19.55
C THR A 163 2.48 -2.82 18.57
N LEU A 164 1.80 -1.93 17.85
CA LEU A 164 0.79 -2.30 16.88
C LEU A 164 1.38 -3.14 15.74
N ASN A 165 2.53 -2.73 15.18
CA ASN A 165 3.20 -3.50 14.14
C ASN A 165 3.70 -4.86 14.64
N ALA A 166 4.27 -4.93 15.84
CA ALA A 166 4.81 -6.18 16.37
C ALA A 166 3.72 -7.17 16.81
N GLN A 167 2.60 -6.69 17.33
CA GLN A 167 1.66 -7.54 18.07
C GLN A 167 0.24 -7.55 17.51
N VAL A 168 -0.16 -6.55 16.72
CA VAL A 168 -1.58 -6.33 16.36
C VAL A 168 -1.83 -6.42 14.85
N ARG A 169 -0.91 -5.99 13.99
CA ARG A 169 -1.15 -5.82 12.55
C ARG A 169 -1.72 -7.05 11.85
N ASP A 170 -1.36 -8.25 12.31
CA ASP A 170 -1.81 -9.51 11.74
C ASP A 170 -3.09 -10.08 12.37
N LYS A 171 -3.63 -9.41 13.40
CA LYS A 171 -4.81 -9.84 14.17
C LYS A 171 -6.07 -9.04 13.84
N VAL A 172 -5.95 -7.88 13.22
CA VAL A 172 -7.06 -7.01 12.83
C VAL A 172 -7.41 -7.17 11.35
N ASN A 173 -8.68 -6.92 11.01
CA ASN A 173 -9.17 -6.89 9.64
C ASN A 173 -8.96 -5.52 9.00
N PHE A 174 -9.10 -4.46 9.80
CA PHE A 174 -8.90 -3.08 9.37
C PHE A 174 -8.63 -2.19 10.59
N ALA A 175 -8.26 -0.94 10.35
CA ALA A 175 -8.16 0.11 11.35
C ALA A 175 -9.13 1.26 11.03
N ILE A 176 -9.47 2.05 12.04
CA ILE A 176 -10.16 3.32 11.89
C ILE A 176 -9.27 4.38 12.51
N LEU A 177 -8.81 5.32 11.69
CA LEU A 177 -8.10 6.49 12.17
C LEU A 177 -9.05 7.69 12.09
N ASN A 178 -9.58 8.05 13.25
CA ASN A 178 -10.67 8.99 13.39
C ASN A 178 -10.17 10.40 13.69
N GLY A 179 -9.65 11.08 12.68
CA GLY A 179 -9.14 12.44 12.83
C GLY A 179 -7.70 12.51 13.32
N ASP A 180 -7.14 13.71 13.22
CA ASP A 180 -5.79 14.05 13.66
C ASP A 180 -4.74 13.08 13.12
N TRP A 181 -4.87 12.76 11.83
CA TRP A 181 -3.87 12.05 11.08
C TRP A 181 -2.53 12.80 11.13
N LEU A 182 -2.60 14.14 11.13
CA LEU A 182 -1.48 15.04 11.33
C LEU A 182 -1.84 16.23 12.23
N TYR A 183 -0.81 16.97 12.67
CA TYR A 183 -0.90 18.29 13.30
C TYR A 183 -0.11 19.30 12.47
N GLU A 184 -0.33 20.60 12.66
CA GLU A 184 0.24 21.65 11.82
C GLU A 184 1.76 21.73 12.01
N ASN A 185 2.53 21.44 10.95
CA ASN A 185 3.99 21.62 10.92
C ASN A 185 4.49 22.34 9.66
N ARG A 186 3.77 22.25 8.53
CA ARG A 186 4.20 22.75 7.20
C ARG A 186 3.18 23.67 6.53
N ARG A 187 2.25 24.26 7.29
CA ARG A 187 1.13 25.05 6.72
C ARG A 187 1.60 26.27 5.94
N ASP A 188 2.74 26.82 6.32
CA ASP A 188 3.42 27.97 5.72
C ASP A 188 4.38 27.59 4.57
N TYR A 189 4.41 26.33 4.14
CA TYR A 189 5.32 25.89 3.08
C TYR A 189 5.06 26.68 1.77
N PRO A 190 6.07 27.35 1.20
CA PRO A 190 5.85 28.23 0.05
C PRO A 190 5.49 27.45 -1.21
N ALA A 191 4.49 27.95 -1.96
CA ALA A 191 4.13 27.38 -3.26
C ALA A 191 5.31 27.38 -4.25
N SER A 192 6.20 28.37 -4.20
CA SER A 192 7.41 28.42 -5.02
C SER A 192 8.35 27.24 -4.77
N GLU A 193 8.51 26.83 -3.51
CA GLU A 193 9.34 25.67 -3.14
C GLU A 193 8.70 24.37 -3.63
N TRP A 194 7.38 24.24 -3.52
CA TRP A 194 6.66 23.07 -4.04
C TRP A 194 6.79 22.99 -5.56
N LEU A 195 6.60 24.10 -6.28
CA LEU A 195 6.80 24.16 -7.73
C LEU A 195 8.19 23.70 -8.13
N HIS A 196 9.23 24.17 -7.44
CA HIS A 196 10.60 23.72 -7.66
C HIS A 196 10.75 22.20 -7.39
N GLN A 197 10.19 21.69 -6.29
CA GLN A 197 10.21 20.27 -5.93
C GLN A 197 9.58 19.39 -7.03
N VAL A 198 8.48 19.83 -7.64
CA VAL A 198 7.77 19.08 -8.69
C VAL A 198 8.23 19.39 -10.12
N GLY A 199 9.21 20.29 -10.28
CA GLY A 199 9.78 20.65 -11.58
C GLY A 199 8.91 21.58 -12.43
N LEU A 200 8.07 22.41 -11.80
CA LEU A 200 7.26 23.43 -12.46
C LEU A 200 7.92 24.80 -12.33
N GLY A 201 7.96 25.56 -13.43
CA GLY A 201 8.69 26.82 -13.51
C GLY A 201 7.92 28.05 -13.02
N SER A 202 6.59 27.99 -12.94
CA SER A 202 5.78 29.10 -12.44
C SER A 202 4.40 28.65 -11.96
N LEU A 203 3.72 29.53 -11.21
CA LEU A 203 2.36 29.28 -10.73
C LEU A 203 1.37 29.08 -11.89
N GLY A 204 1.56 29.74 -13.04
CA GLY A 204 0.70 29.56 -14.21
C GLY A 204 0.78 28.16 -14.85
N GLN A 205 1.79 27.36 -14.48
CA GLN A 205 1.93 25.95 -14.88
C GLN A 205 1.43 24.98 -13.80
N ALA A 206 1.06 25.49 -12.62
CA ALA A 206 0.60 24.68 -11.50
C ALA A 206 -0.81 24.13 -11.77
N PRO A 207 -1.22 23.05 -11.09
CA PRO A 207 -2.61 22.62 -11.08
C PRO A 207 -3.57 23.73 -10.65
N ASP A 208 -4.80 23.71 -11.16
CA ASP A 208 -5.85 24.69 -10.84
C ASP A 208 -6.03 24.93 -9.33
N ILE A 209 -5.98 23.88 -8.52
CA ILE A 209 -6.12 23.99 -7.06
C ILE A 209 -4.97 24.78 -6.44
N VAL A 210 -3.75 24.64 -6.96
CA VAL A 210 -2.57 25.38 -6.48
C VAL A 210 -2.61 26.82 -6.97
N GLN A 211 -3.10 27.06 -8.19
CA GLN A 211 -3.30 28.43 -8.68
C GLN A 211 -4.32 29.21 -7.85
N LYS A 212 -5.44 28.57 -7.51
CA LYS A 212 -6.54 29.19 -6.74
C LYS A 212 -6.26 29.25 -5.24
N THR A 213 -5.54 28.27 -4.72
CA THR A 213 -5.23 28.15 -3.29
C THR A 213 -3.78 27.69 -3.12
N PRO A 214 -2.78 28.58 -3.32
CA PRO A 214 -1.37 28.19 -3.28
C PRO A 214 -0.94 27.55 -1.96
N THR A 215 -1.58 27.89 -0.85
CA THR A 215 -1.30 27.33 0.49
C THR A 215 -1.70 25.86 0.64
N VAL A 216 -2.47 25.29 -0.30
CA VAL A 216 -2.84 23.85 -0.27
C VAL A 216 -1.59 22.95 -0.27
N VAL A 217 -0.49 23.39 -0.88
CA VAL A 217 0.75 22.61 -0.92
C VAL A 217 1.34 22.42 0.47
N GLY A 218 1.13 23.37 1.40
CA GLY A 218 1.56 23.22 2.78
C GLY A 218 0.80 22.11 3.51
N VAL A 219 -0.45 21.84 3.12
CA VAL A 219 -1.20 20.66 3.59
C VAL A 219 -0.55 19.37 3.06
N TRP A 220 -0.23 19.33 1.77
CA TRP A 220 0.40 18.16 1.14
C TRP A 220 1.79 17.87 1.71
N GLU A 221 2.64 18.88 1.88
CA GLU A 221 3.96 18.74 2.52
C GLU A 221 3.86 18.29 3.97
N ASN A 222 2.78 18.64 4.67
CA ASN A 222 2.57 18.19 6.03
C ASN A 222 2.33 16.67 6.07
N TYR A 223 1.46 16.15 5.19
CA TYR A 223 1.26 14.70 5.05
C TYR A 223 2.57 13.97 4.69
N LYS A 224 3.35 14.50 3.75
CA LYS A 224 4.68 13.94 3.39
C LYS A 224 5.59 13.87 4.60
N THR A 225 5.71 14.98 5.34
CA THR A 225 6.54 15.06 6.55
C THR A 225 6.17 13.95 7.53
N TYR A 226 4.88 13.76 7.82
CA TYR A 226 4.39 12.74 8.76
C TYR A 226 4.64 11.31 8.29
N LEU A 227 4.51 11.05 6.98
CA LEU A 227 4.84 9.75 6.40
C LEU A 227 6.35 9.46 6.40
N GLU A 228 7.18 10.47 6.14
CA GLU A 228 8.65 10.34 6.05
C GLU A 228 9.29 10.11 7.42
N ARG A 229 8.91 10.92 8.42
CA ARG A 229 9.49 10.82 9.77
C ARG A 229 8.79 9.75 10.63
N GLY A 230 7.49 9.56 10.43
CA GLY A 230 6.66 8.57 11.11
C GLY A 230 6.84 7.16 10.55
N ARG A 231 8.05 6.60 10.63
CA ARG A 231 8.37 5.31 9.98
C ARG A 231 7.47 4.16 10.43
N ASN A 232 7.14 4.11 11.72
CA ASN A 232 6.30 3.07 12.31
C ASN A 232 4.83 3.21 11.91
N LEU A 233 4.33 4.45 11.86
CA LEU A 233 3.00 4.79 11.32
C LEU A 233 2.89 4.39 9.83
N SER A 234 3.89 4.77 9.02
CA SER A 234 3.94 4.39 7.61
C SER A 234 4.01 2.87 7.42
N GLU A 235 4.77 2.17 8.26
CA GLU A 235 4.84 0.70 8.25
C GLU A 235 3.48 0.07 8.57
N TRP A 236 2.74 0.61 9.54
CA TRP A 236 1.39 0.16 9.85
C TRP A 236 0.45 0.29 8.65
N HIS A 237 0.43 1.45 7.99
CA HIS A 237 -0.45 1.68 6.84
C HIS A 237 -0.08 0.87 5.58
N ARG A 238 1.13 0.30 5.50
CA ARG A 238 1.50 -0.70 4.48
C ARG A 238 0.95 -2.10 4.76
N HIS A 239 0.53 -2.36 6.00
CA HIS A 239 0.15 -3.69 6.46
C HIS A 239 -1.32 -3.82 6.89
N VAL A 240 -1.94 -2.72 7.29
CA VAL A 240 -3.32 -2.70 7.80
C VAL A 240 -4.15 -1.72 6.97
N PRO A 241 -5.23 -2.19 6.31
CA PRO A 241 -6.15 -1.29 5.62
C PRO A 241 -6.89 -0.42 6.63
N SER A 242 -6.96 0.88 6.37
CA SER A 242 -7.60 1.82 7.29
C SER A 242 -8.77 2.55 6.63
N PHE A 243 -9.77 2.87 7.43
CA PHE A 243 -10.74 3.92 7.15
C PHE A 243 -10.25 5.20 7.82
N TYR A 244 -10.35 6.32 7.11
CA TYR A 244 -9.86 7.62 7.56
C TYR A 244 -11.03 8.59 7.61
N THR A 245 -11.15 9.32 8.71
CA THR A 245 -11.97 10.53 8.81
C THR A 245 -11.04 11.70 9.12
N ALA A 246 -11.47 12.90 8.75
CA ALA A 246 -10.78 14.14 9.10
C ALA A 246 -11.41 14.73 10.37
N ASP A 247 -10.59 15.43 11.13
CA ASP A 247 -10.96 16.32 12.23
C ASP A 247 -10.32 17.70 11.97
N ASP A 248 -10.30 18.57 12.98
CA ASP A 248 -9.83 19.95 12.88
C ASP A 248 -8.37 20.06 12.41
N HIS A 249 -7.44 19.26 12.95
CA HIS A 249 -6.02 19.38 12.65
C HIS A 249 -5.64 19.01 11.21
N GLU A 250 -6.49 18.30 10.45
CA GLU A 250 -6.32 18.15 9.01
C GLU A 250 -6.35 19.49 8.27
N MET A 251 -7.04 20.48 8.85
CA MET A 251 -7.19 21.84 8.36
C MET A 251 -6.41 22.82 9.25
N LEU A 252 -6.98 23.21 10.40
CA LEU A 252 -6.44 24.08 11.45
C LEU A 252 -7.09 23.69 12.79
N ASN A 253 -6.33 23.75 13.87
CA ASN A 253 -6.81 23.52 15.23
C ASN A 253 -8.07 24.33 15.59
N ASP A 254 -9.01 23.69 16.29
CA ASP A 254 -10.26 24.24 16.84
C ASP A 254 -11.18 24.92 15.80
N ILE A 255 -11.21 24.44 14.55
CA ILE A 255 -12.23 24.92 13.59
C ILE A 255 -13.59 24.32 13.97
N TYR A 256 -14.58 25.18 14.17
CA TYR A 256 -15.97 24.80 14.36
C TYR A 256 -16.72 24.83 13.02
N GLY A 257 -17.48 23.77 12.73
CA GLY A 257 -18.38 23.65 11.57
C GLY A 257 -19.85 23.83 11.94
#